data_AF-A0AAC9ASC5-F1
#
_entry.id   AF-A0AAC9ASC5-F1
#
_cell.length_a   1.000
_cell.length_b   1.000
_cell.length_c   1.000
_cell.angle_alpha   90.00
_cell.angle_beta   90.00
_cell.angle_gamma   90.00
#
_symmetry.space_group_name_H-M   'P 1'
#
loop_
_entity.id
_entity.type
_entity.pdbx_description
1 polymer ?
#
loop_
_entity_poly.entity_id
_entity_poly.type
_entity_poly.pdbx_seq_one_letter_code
_entity_poly.pdbx_strand_id
1 'polypeptide(L)'
;MNNRIIFPSLNGGVCVLIPAGKSGIPIEEIARKDVPAGVPYRIINVTDLPEDRSERELWSADFAKPDGHGIGSEAWFAEQEAGQ
;
A
#
# COMPACT_ATOMS: atom_id res chain seq x y z
N MET A 1 -3.51 -3.82 13.93
CA MET A 1 -4.00 -3.27 12.65
C MET A 1 -4.37 -4.43 11.73
N ASN A 2 -5.65 -4.54 11.37
CA ASN A 2 -6.14 -5.62 10.51
C ASN A 2 -6.13 -5.25 9.03
N ASN A 3 -5.85 -4.00 8.69
CA ASN A 3 -5.81 -3.57 7.30
C ASN A 3 -4.45 -3.85 6.67
N ARG A 4 -4.45 -4.01 5.34
CA ARG A 4 -3.29 -4.23 4.48
C ARG A 4 -3.34 -3.22 3.35
N ILE A 5 -2.18 -2.76 2.93
CA ILE A 5 -2.06 -1.93 1.73
C ILE A 5 -1.64 -2.86 0.60
N ILE A 6 -2.42 -2.90 -0.47
CA ILE A 6 -2.10 -3.69 -1.66
C ILE A 6 -1.85 -2.76 -2.86
N PHE A 7 -0.92 -3.17 -3.73
CA PHE A 7 -0.57 -2.44 -4.95
C PHE A 7 -0.04 -3.42 -6.00
N PRO A 8 -0.10 -3.09 -7.30
CA PRO A 8 0.37 -3.99 -8.35
C PRO A 8 1.89 -4.19 -8.24
N SER A 9 2.33 -5.44 -8.39
CA SER A 9 3.73 -5.78 -8.58
C SER A 9 4.15 -5.48 -10.02
N LEU A 10 5.42 -5.12 -10.21
CA LEU A 10 6.01 -4.92 -11.55
C LEU A 10 5.92 -6.17 -12.44
N ASN A 11 5.83 -7.36 -11.84
CA ASN A 11 5.79 -8.65 -12.54
C ASN A 11 4.37 -9.22 -12.71
N GLY A 12 3.31 -8.44 -12.44
CA GLY A 12 1.92 -8.87 -12.71
C GLY A 12 1.15 -9.50 -11.55
N GLY A 13 1.75 -9.63 -10.36
CA GLY A 13 1.08 -10.08 -9.14
C GLY A 13 0.67 -8.94 -8.19
N VAL A 14 0.34 -9.27 -6.94
CA VAL A 14 -0.05 -8.30 -5.90
C VAL A 14 0.99 -8.17 -4.78
N CYS A 15 1.52 -6.96 -4.63
CA CYS A 15 2.31 -6.57 -3.47
C CYS A 15 1.38 -6.33 -2.28
N VAL A 16 1.82 -6.72 -1.08
CA VAL A 16 1.09 -6.57 0.17
C VAL A 16 2.04 -5.94 1.17
N LEU A 17 1.68 -4.76 1.64
CA LEU A 17 2.36 -4.03 2.69
C LEU A 17 1.55 -4.14 3.98
N ILE A 18 2.24 -4.50 5.07
CA ILE A 18 1.67 -4.58 6.41
C ILE A 18 2.10 -3.31 7.14
N PRO A 19 1.17 -2.41 7.48
CA PRO A 19 1.49 -1.19 8.21
C PRO A 19 2.09 -1.50 9.59
N ALA A 20 3.11 -0.74 9.99
CA ALA A 20 3.64 -0.82 11.34
C ALA A 20 2.62 -0.20 12.32
N GLY A 21 2.05 -1.02 13.20
CA GLY A 21 0.98 -0.57 14.12
C GLY A 21 1.36 0.49 15.16
N LYS A 22 2.65 0.87 15.24
CA LYS A 22 3.18 1.90 16.14
C LYS A 22 3.86 3.06 15.39
N SER A 23 3.58 3.22 14.09
CA SER A 23 4.19 4.27 13.27
C SER A 23 3.82 5.69 13.70
N GLY A 24 2.68 5.87 14.37
CA GLY A 24 2.16 7.18 14.77
C GLY A 24 1.51 7.99 13.64
N ILE A 25 1.43 7.44 12.43
CA ILE A 25 0.79 8.09 11.27
C ILE A 25 -0.39 7.25 10.74
N PRO A 26 -1.42 7.88 10.15
CA PRO A 26 -2.56 7.18 9.54
C PRO A 26 -2.13 6.20 8.44
N ILE A 27 -2.92 5.15 8.22
CA ILE A 27 -2.61 4.11 7.22
C ILE A 27 -2.60 4.66 5.79
N GLU A 28 -3.40 5.68 5.53
CA GLU A 28 -3.45 6.41 4.27
C GLU A 28 -2.13 7.11 3.97
N GLU A 29 -1.51 7.71 4.99
CA GLU A 29 -0.18 8.34 4.88
C GLU A 29 0.94 7.30 4.75
N ILE A 30 0.82 6.15 5.43
CA ILE A 30 1.72 5.02 5.22
C ILE A 30 1.64 4.55 3.77
N ALA A 31 0.43 4.43 3.20
CA ALA A 31 0.24 4.02 1.82
C ALA A 31 0.82 5.05 0.85
N ARG A 32 0.57 6.34 1.03
CA ARG A 32 1.19 7.40 0.22
C ARG A 32 2.71 7.36 0.26
N LYS A 33 3.30 7.18 1.45
CA LYS A 33 4.75 7.18 1.68
C LYS A 33 5.45 5.93 1.13
N ASP A 34 4.90 4.75 1.41
CA ASP A 34 5.62 3.49 1.20
C ASP A 34 5.26 2.80 -0.13
N VAL A 35 4.18 3.22 -0.79
CA VAL A 35 3.88 2.80 -2.17
C VAL A 35 4.71 3.64 -3.15
N PRO A 36 5.32 3.04 -4.18
CA PRO A 36 6.10 3.77 -5.17
C PRO A 36 5.31 4.89 -5.84
N ALA A 37 6.02 5.95 -6.26
CA ALA A 37 5.42 7.11 -6.88
C ALA A 37 4.57 6.75 -8.11
N GLY A 38 3.34 7.27 -8.16
CA GLY A 38 2.39 7.05 -9.26
C GLY A 38 1.74 5.65 -9.27
N VAL A 39 2.08 4.76 -8.34
CA VAL A 39 1.46 3.43 -8.28
C VAL A 39 0.15 3.49 -7.50
N PRO A 40 -0.97 3.00 -8.06
CA PRO A 40 -2.24 2.95 -7.35
C PRO A 40 -2.19 1.94 -6.20
N TYR A 41 -2.84 2.26 -5.09
CA TYR A 41 -2.99 1.33 -3.98
C TYR A 41 -4.43 1.21 -3.52
N ARG A 42 -4.70 0.12 -2.79
CA ARG A 42 -5.93 -0.07 -2.03
C ARG A 42 -5.65 -0.48 -0.59
N ILE A 43 -6.53 -0.11 0.32
CA ILE A 43 -6.49 -0.48 1.72
C ILE A 43 -7.62 -1.48 1.96
N ILE A 44 -7.24 -2.73 2.24
CA ILE A 44 -8.19 -3.84 2.40
C ILE A 44 -8.11 -4.44 3.80
N ASN A 45 -9.12 -5.19 4.22
CA ASN A 45 -9.03 -5.97 5.44
C ASN A 45 -8.16 -7.22 5.18
N VAL A 46 -7.45 -7.72 6.19
CA VAL A 46 -6.72 -8.99 6.10
C VAL A 46 -7.63 -10.16 5.72
N THR A 47 -8.92 -10.10 6.04
CA THR A 47 -9.91 -11.12 5.64
C THR A 47 -10.18 -11.14 4.14
N ASP A 48 -9.84 -10.07 3.42
CA ASP A 48 -9.98 -10.01 1.96
C ASP A 48 -8.78 -10.64 1.24
N LEU A 49 -7.73 -11.02 1.98
CA LEU A 49 -6.60 -11.77 1.44
C LEU A 49 -6.81 -13.28 1.62
N PRO A 50 -6.38 -14.10 0.63
CA PRO A 50 -6.34 -15.54 0.82
C PRO A 50 -5.42 -15.92 1.99
N GLU A 51 -5.88 -16.81 2.87
CA GLU A 51 -5.09 -17.32 4.00
C GLU A 51 -3.91 -18.17 3.52
N ASP A 52 -4.13 -19.00 2.50
CA ASP A 52 -3.07 -19.76 1.82
C ASP A 52 -2.34 -18.88 0.81
N ARG A 53 -1.03 -18.72 1.02
CA ARG A 53 -0.14 -17.87 0.23
C ARG A 53 0.77 -18.67 -0.71
N SER A 54 0.57 -19.97 -0.83
CA SER A 54 1.42 -20.86 -1.65
C SER A 54 1.40 -20.48 -3.13
N GLU A 55 0.28 -19.93 -3.62
CA GLU A 55 0.09 -19.47 -5.01
C GLU A 55 -0.01 -17.94 -5.12
N ARG A 56 0.70 -17.20 -4.25
CA ARG A 56 0.64 -15.73 -4.22
C ARG A 56 1.01 -15.06 -5.54
N GLU A 57 1.88 -15.68 -6.34
CA GLU A 57 2.27 -15.21 -7.68
C GLU A 57 1.06 -15.07 -8.62
N LEU A 58 -0.01 -15.85 -8.40
CA LEU A 58 -1.23 -15.83 -9.22
C LEU A 58 -2.29 -14.85 -8.71
N TRP A 59 -2.05 -14.18 -7.58
CA TRP A 59 -3.02 -13.25 -7.03
C TRP A 59 -3.19 -12.03 -7.93
N SER A 60 -4.45 -11.66 -8.16
CA SER A 60 -4.85 -10.46 -8.89
C SER A 60 -5.77 -9.59 -8.04
N ALA A 61 -5.73 -8.28 -8.24
CA ALA A 61 -6.63 -7.33 -7.61
C ALA A 61 -7.04 -6.23 -8.60
N ASP A 62 -8.24 -5.68 -8.41
CA ASP A 62 -8.72 -4.55 -9.21
C ASP A 62 -8.29 -3.21 -8.59
N PHE A 63 -7.54 -2.45 -9.38
CA PHE A 63 -7.04 -1.11 -9.07
C PHE A 63 -7.69 -0.01 -9.93
N ALA A 64 -8.76 -0.31 -10.67
CA ALA A 64 -9.47 0.68 -11.49
C ALA A 64 -10.12 1.81 -10.66
N LYS A 65 -10.41 1.53 -9.38
CA LYS A 65 -10.87 2.51 -8.39
C LYS A 65 -9.96 2.45 -7.17
N PRO A 66 -8.75 3.04 -7.24
CA PRO A 66 -7.80 2.98 -6.14
C PRO A 66 -8.21 3.92 -5.01
N ASP A 67 -7.78 3.62 -3.80
CA ASP A 67 -7.99 4.48 -2.63
C ASP A 67 -7.00 5.67 -2.64
N GLY A 68 -5.89 5.54 -3.38
CA GLY A 68 -4.93 6.60 -3.63
C GLY A 68 -3.77 6.15 -4.50
N HIS A 69 -2.78 7.03 -4.65
CA HIS A 69 -1.53 6.74 -5.36
C HIS A 69 -0.35 7.02 -4.45
N GLY A 70 0.66 6.17 -4.52
CA GLY A 70 1.93 6.41 -3.84
C GLY A 70 2.60 7.67 -4.37
N ILE A 71 3.31 8.37 -3.49
CA ILE A 71 4.23 9.46 -3.84
C ILE A 71 5.68 9.07 -3.57
N GLY A 72 5.91 7.94 -2.89
CA GLY A 72 7.22 7.48 -2.46
C GLY A 72 7.74 8.24 -1.24
N SER A 73 8.71 7.63 -0.56
CA SER A 73 9.17 8.12 0.74
C SER A 73 9.87 9.47 0.67
N GLU A 74 10.66 9.70 -0.39
CA GLU A 74 11.40 10.95 -0.57
C GLU A 74 10.46 12.16 -0.70
N ALA A 75 9.46 12.06 -1.58
CA ALA A 75 8.47 13.12 -1.76
C ALA A 75 7.64 13.34 -0.49
N TRP A 76 7.27 12.26 0.19
CA TRP A 76 6.49 12.37 1.43
C TRP A 76 7.26 13.11 2.53
N PHE A 77 8.54 12.80 2.76
CA PHE A 77 9.34 13.52 3.75
C PHE A 77 9.56 15.00 3.36
N ALA A 78 9.74 15.29 2.08
CA ALA A 78 9.82 16.67 1.60
C ALA A 78 8.52 17.47 1.88
N GLU A 79 7.33 16.85 1.73
CA GLU A 79 6.05 17.47 2.13
C GLU A 79 5.98 17.78 3.63
N GLN A 80 6.51 16.88 4.48
CA GLN A 80 6.51 17.10 5.93
C GLN A 80 7.46 18.22 6.36
N GLU A 81 8.62 18.34 5.72
CA GLU A 81 9.59 19.41 6.00
C GLU A 81 9.07 20.78 5.53
N ALA A 82 8.40 20.85 4.39
CA ALA A 82 7.84 22.09 3.86
C ALA A 82 6.60 22.59 4.63
N GLY A 83 5.93 21.70 5.37
CA GLY A 83 4.77 22.02 6.20
C GLY A 83 5.08 22.46 7.63
N GLN A 84 6.36 22.48 8.02
CA GLN A 84 6.87 22.98 9.31
C GLN A 84 7.33 24.43 9.21
#